data_AF-A0A0D2NGU9-F1
#
_entry.id   AF-A0A0D2NGU9-F1
#
_cell.length_a   1.000
_cell.length_b   1.000
_cell.length_c   1.000
_cell.angle_alpha   90.00
_cell.angle_beta   90.00
_cell.angle_gamma   90.00
#
_symmetry.space_group_name_H-M   'P 1'
#
loop_
_entity.id
_entity.type
_entity.pdbx_description
1 polymer ?
#
loop_
_entity_poly.entity_id
_entity_poly.type
_entity_poly.pdbx_seq_one_letter_code
_entity_poly.pdbx_strand_id
1 'polypeptide(L)'
;MQLANDGRPIPPFQRWSFTRPRYAQYLADMAAVHCAMEDALHQALGGGAGGGGNDAVGPSGPVRAALGRLGASSGLHRGEQLRLDLAALVAAGGGGNGGGSGGGSGGGGSTPPTVSGSSAAFAAYVTQLGGAARSQAGSAAERDRAALRLLACAYSLLVGFMSTGARVGAAAAERAGAAAAGALQCYTAYPSLDKRDPAAALVAAVDAAGADLSQEQRQVLYDELPRAFPKAALIVAALAHKD
;
A
#
# COMPACT_ATOMS: atom_id res chain seq x y z
N MET A 1 18.36 -7.43 9.15
CA MET A 1 17.43 -7.68 8.03
C MET A 1 17.92 -6.87 6.84
N GLN A 2 18.61 -7.50 5.89
CA GLN A 2 19.11 -6.86 4.67
C GLN A 2 18.43 -7.51 3.47
N LEU A 3 17.59 -6.76 2.76
CA LEU A 3 17.16 -7.10 1.41
C LEU A 3 17.09 -5.81 0.59
N ALA A 4 18.21 -5.50 -0.07
CA ALA A 4 18.15 -5.01 -1.44
C ALA A 4 18.43 -6.21 -2.36
N ASN A 5 18.01 -6.13 -3.63
CA ASN A 5 18.41 -7.10 -4.66
C ASN A 5 19.91 -7.44 -4.52
N ASP A 6 20.23 -8.74 -4.54
CA ASP A 6 21.60 -9.29 -4.50
C ASP A 6 22.34 -9.25 -3.15
N GLY A 7 21.63 -9.13 -2.02
CA GLY A 7 22.23 -9.28 -0.68
C GLY A 7 23.11 -8.11 -0.23
N ARG A 8 23.08 -6.99 -0.95
CA ARG A 8 23.78 -5.77 -0.55
C ARG A 8 23.00 -5.04 0.56
N PRO A 9 23.70 -4.40 1.51
CA PRO A 9 23.04 -3.55 2.50
C PRO A 9 22.25 -2.43 1.81
N ILE A 10 21.04 -2.16 2.31
CA ILE A 10 20.28 -0.96 1.95
C ILE A 10 21.17 0.26 2.26
N PRO A 11 21.42 1.15 1.29
CA PRO A 11 22.25 2.33 1.55
C PRO A 11 21.57 3.24 2.59
N PRO A 12 22.34 4.06 3.33
CA PRO A 12 21.75 5.06 4.22
C PRO A 12 20.85 6.00 3.41
N PHE A 13 19.75 6.47 4.02
CA PHE A 13 18.69 7.23 3.35
C PHE A 13 19.19 8.44 2.57
N GLN A 14 20.24 9.11 3.06
CA GLN A 14 20.87 10.28 2.40
C GLN A 14 21.41 9.95 0.99
N ARG A 15 21.66 8.67 0.71
CA ARG A 15 22.20 8.17 -0.57
C ARG A 15 21.15 7.55 -1.47
N TRP A 16 19.87 7.61 -1.09
CA TRP A 16 18.78 7.13 -1.94
C TRP A 16 18.58 8.06 -3.14
N SER A 17 18.12 7.49 -4.24
CA SER A 17 17.88 8.15 -5.52
C SER A 17 16.44 8.66 -5.58
N PHE A 18 16.29 9.98 -5.61
CA PHE A 18 15.00 10.66 -5.71
C PHE A 18 14.88 11.40 -7.05
N THR A 19 15.29 10.75 -8.14
CA THR A 19 14.97 11.25 -9.48
C THR A 19 13.47 11.08 -9.75
N ARG A 20 12.90 11.92 -10.62
CA ARG A 20 11.48 11.83 -10.98
C ARG A 20 11.06 10.42 -11.45
N PRO A 21 11.80 9.73 -12.35
CA PRO A 21 11.43 8.37 -12.76
C PRO A 21 11.43 7.36 -11.60
N ARG A 22 12.41 7.45 -10.68
CA ARG A 22 12.49 6.58 -9.50
C ARG A 22 11.31 6.80 -8.56
N TYR A 23 10.95 8.06 -8.32
CA TYR A 23 9.79 8.39 -7.48
C TYR A 23 8.47 7.98 -8.15
N ALA A 24 8.34 8.12 -9.46
CA ALA A 24 7.19 7.59 -10.21
C ALA A 24 7.06 6.06 -10.07
N GLN A 25 8.17 5.32 -10.17
CA GLN A 25 8.17 3.87 -9.96
C GLN A 25 7.73 3.52 -8.53
N TYR A 26 8.25 4.23 -7.53
CA TYR A 26 7.85 4.05 -6.14
C TYR A 26 6.35 4.28 -5.93
N LEU A 27 5.79 5.36 -6.51
CA LEU A 27 4.35 5.65 -6.43
C LEU A 27 3.51 4.56 -7.12
N ALA A 28 3.94 4.05 -8.28
CA ALA A 28 3.23 2.97 -8.97
C ALA A 28 3.22 1.67 -8.15
N ASP A 29 4.36 1.31 -7.56
CA ASP A 29 4.48 0.13 -6.71
C ASP A 29 3.64 0.25 -5.43
N MET A 30 3.71 1.40 -4.75
CA MET A 30 2.90 1.69 -3.57
C MET A 30 1.41 1.67 -3.91
N ALA A 31 0.99 2.33 -5.00
CA ALA A 31 -0.41 2.38 -5.43
C ALA A 31 -0.96 0.97 -5.70
N ALA A 32 -0.20 0.13 -6.41
CA ALA A 32 -0.61 -1.23 -6.73
C ALA A 32 -0.85 -2.08 -5.46
N VAL A 33 0.09 -2.03 -4.51
CA VAL A 33 -0.02 -2.83 -3.28
C VAL A 33 -1.10 -2.28 -2.34
N HIS A 34 -1.22 -0.96 -2.19
CA HIS A 34 -2.27 -0.36 -1.37
C HIS A 34 -3.66 -0.61 -1.94
N CYS A 35 -3.89 -0.41 -3.24
CA CYS A 35 -5.17 -0.74 -3.86
C CYS A 35 -5.53 -2.21 -3.67
N ALA A 36 -4.59 -3.13 -3.92
CA ALA A 36 -4.83 -4.56 -3.72
C ALA A 36 -5.17 -4.92 -2.26
N MET A 37 -4.51 -4.27 -1.29
CA MET A 37 -4.82 -4.41 0.13
C MET A 37 -6.22 -3.89 0.46
N GLU A 38 -6.57 -2.71 -0.03
CA GLU A 38 -7.88 -2.07 0.23
C GLU A 38 -9.02 -2.92 -0.35
N ASP A 39 -8.86 -3.40 -1.59
CA ASP A 39 -9.78 -4.31 -2.25
C ASP A 39 -9.89 -5.66 -1.51
N ALA A 40 -8.76 -6.23 -1.09
CA ALA A 40 -8.75 -7.49 -0.34
C ALA A 40 -9.44 -7.37 1.02
N LEU A 41 -9.25 -6.25 1.74
CA LEU A 41 -9.95 -5.95 2.98
C LEU A 41 -11.45 -5.80 2.73
N HIS A 42 -11.84 -5.04 1.71
CA HIS A 42 -13.24 -4.88 1.32
C HIS A 42 -13.88 -6.24 0.99
N GLN A 43 -13.21 -7.07 0.19
CA GLN A 43 -13.65 -8.41 -0.18
C GLN A 43 -13.82 -9.34 1.02
N ALA A 44 -12.86 -9.35 1.95
CA ALA A 44 -12.89 -10.18 3.15
C ALA A 44 -13.99 -9.78 4.14
N LEU A 45 -14.37 -8.49 4.14
CA LEU A 45 -15.47 -7.94 4.94
C LEU A 45 -16.85 -8.14 4.28
N GLY A 46 -16.92 -8.81 3.13
CA GLY A 46 -18.16 -9.06 2.40
C GLY A 46 -18.58 -7.93 1.46
N GLY A 47 -17.73 -6.90 1.28
CA GLY A 47 -17.89 -5.88 0.27
C GLY A 47 -17.56 -6.42 -1.12
N GLY A 48 -18.58 -6.82 -1.86
CA GLY A 48 -18.44 -7.22 -3.26
C GLY A 48 -19.76 -7.10 -3.98
N ALA A 49 -19.72 -6.76 -5.27
CA ALA A 49 -20.88 -6.45 -6.11
C ALA A 49 -21.83 -7.64 -6.42
N GLY A 50 -21.76 -8.74 -5.66
CA GLY A 50 -22.63 -9.91 -5.80
C GLY A 50 -23.70 -9.94 -4.71
N GLY A 51 -24.72 -9.09 -4.82
CA GLY A 51 -25.87 -9.07 -3.93
C GLY A 51 -26.72 -10.34 -4.11
N GLY A 52 -26.92 -11.08 -3.01
CA GLY A 52 -27.72 -12.30 -3.04
C GLY A 52 -27.75 -13.08 -1.72
N GLY A 53 -28.21 -12.46 -0.64
CA GLY A 53 -29.13 -13.06 0.34
C GLY A 53 -28.78 -14.31 1.17
N ASN A 54 -27.61 -14.95 1.05
CA ASN A 54 -27.26 -16.09 1.90
C ASN A 54 -26.09 -15.75 2.84
N ASP A 55 -26.24 -16.11 4.12
CA ASP A 55 -25.29 -15.92 5.22
C ASP A 55 -23.84 -15.85 4.75
N ALA A 56 -23.29 -14.63 4.77
CA ALA A 56 -22.01 -14.33 4.13
C ALA A 56 -20.90 -15.19 4.74
N VAL A 57 -20.53 -16.25 4.00
CA VAL A 57 -19.38 -17.09 4.28
C VAL A 57 -18.16 -16.19 4.31
N GLY A 58 -17.55 -16.07 5.48
CA GLY A 58 -16.44 -15.15 5.72
C GLY A 58 -15.69 -15.54 6.99
N PRO A 59 -14.77 -14.68 7.44
CA PRO A 59 -14.09 -14.87 8.71
C PRO A 59 -15.09 -14.79 9.88
N SER A 60 -14.70 -15.35 11.01
CA SER A 60 -15.42 -15.28 12.28
C SER A 60 -15.64 -13.84 12.72
N GLY A 61 -16.63 -13.61 13.59
CA GLY A 61 -16.98 -12.27 14.09
C GLY A 61 -15.78 -11.49 14.65
N PRO A 62 -14.97 -12.06 15.56
CA PRO A 62 -13.76 -11.42 16.10
C PRO A 62 -12.75 -10.99 15.02
N VAL A 63 -12.43 -11.89 14.08
CA VAL A 63 -11.47 -11.61 13.00
C VAL A 63 -12.01 -10.57 12.02
N ARG A 64 -13.32 -10.62 11.72
CA ARG A 64 -14.00 -9.62 10.90
C ARG A 64 -13.98 -8.24 11.55
N ALA A 65 -14.22 -8.16 12.87
CA ALA A 65 -14.14 -6.90 13.62
C ALA A 65 -12.73 -6.31 13.56
N ALA A 66 -11.70 -7.14 13.80
CA ALA A 66 -10.30 -6.74 13.70
C ALA A 66 -9.91 -6.23 12.30
N LEU A 67 -10.31 -6.93 11.23
CA LEU A 67 -10.14 -6.46 9.85
C LEU A 67 -10.83 -5.12 9.61
N GLY A 68 -12.03 -4.96 10.14
CA GLY A 68 -12.82 -3.73 10.03
C GLY A 68 -12.09 -2.51 10.61
N ARG A 69 -11.22 -2.68 11.62
CA ARG A 69 -10.43 -1.59 12.21
C ARG A 69 -9.42 -0.99 11.24
N LEU A 70 -8.91 -1.77 10.28
CA LEU A 70 -8.02 -1.29 9.21
C LEU A 70 -8.73 -1.16 7.85
N GLY A 71 -10.04 -1.37 7.81
CA GLY A 71 -10.89 -1.19 6.63
C GLY A 71 -11.07 0.29 6.26
N ALA A 72 -11.97 0.56 5.31
CA ALA A 72 -12.20 1.91 4.78
C ALA A 72 -12.60 2.94 5.86
N SER A 73 -13.31 2.49 6.90
CA SER A 73 -13.72 3.33 8.04
C SER A 73 -12.56 3.84 8.90
N SER A 74 -11.36 3.24 8.78
CA SER A 74 -10.17 3.71 9.46
C SER A 74 -9.69 5.07 8.96
N GLY A 75 -10.02 5.43 7.71
CA GLY A 75 -9.48 6.60 7.03
C GLY A 75 -7.99 6.50 6.69
N LEU A 76 -7.38 5.32 6.87
CA LEU A 76 -5.94 5.09 6.66
C LEU A 76 -5.59 4.61 5.24
N HIS A 77 -6.59 4.31 4.41
CA HIS A 77 -6.45 3.89 3.00
C HIS A 77 -5.80 4.99 2.16
N ARG A 78 -4.85 4.61 1.28
CA ARG A 78 -3.99 5.51 0.49
C ARG A 78 -3.98 5.20 -1.00
N GLY A 79 -4.59 4.11 -1.45
CA GLY A 79 -4.54 3.67 -2.85
C GLY A 79 -4.99 4.76 -3.83
N GLU A 80 -6.05 5.50 -3.50
CA GLU A 80 -6.53 6.62 -4.31
C GLU A 80 -5.53 7.78 -4.37
N GLN A 81 -5.06 8.30 -3.23
CA GLN A 81 -4.12 9.42 -3.22
C GLN A 81 -2.79 9.08 -3.90
N LEU A 82 -2.31 7.82 -3.78
CA LEU A 82 -1.13 7.34 -4.48
C LEU A 82 -1.31 7.34 -6.00
N ARG A 83 -2.49 6.94 -6.51
CA ARG A 83 -2.81 7.03 -7.95
C ARG A 83 -2.89 8.47 -8.44
N LEU A 84 -3.49 9.36 -7.66
CA LEU A 84 -3.56 10.79 -7.98
C LEU A 84 -2.16 11.41 -8.05
N ASP A 85 -1.30 11.12 -7.07
CA ASP A 85 0.08 11.59 -7.05
C ASP A 85 0.89 11.07 -8.24
N LEU A 86 0.73 9.79 -8.60
CA LEU A 86 1.38 9.21 -9.77
C LEU A 86 0.95 9.90 -11.06
N ALA A 87 -0.36 10.09 -11.25
CA ALA A 87 -0.91 10.74 -12.43
C ALA A 87 -0.39 12.19 -12.55
N ALA A 88 -0.39 12.92 -11.44
CA ALA A 88 0.12 14.29 -11.36
C ALA A 88 1.61 14.38 -11.74
N LEU A 89 2.44 13.45 -11.21
CA LEU A 89 3.87 13.42 -11.49
C LEU A 89 4.19 13.08 -12.95
N VAL A 90 3.46 12.13 -13.54
CA VAL A 90 3.60 11.73 -14.95
C VAL A 90 3.18 12.86 -15.89
N ALA A 91 2.06 13.53 -15.60
CA ALA A 91 1.60 14.69 -16.37
C ALA A 91 2.62 15.84 -16.35
N ALA A 92 3.21 16.13 -15.20
CA ALA A 92 4.26 17.14 -15.07
C ALA A 92 5.56 16.78 -15.81
N GLY A 93 5.79 15.49 -16.13
CA GLY A 93 6.92 15.01 -16.92
C GLY A 93 6.79 15.23 -18.43
N GLY A 94 5.56 15.23 -18.96
CA GLY A 94 5.30 15.38 -20.39
C GLY A 94 5.38 16.80 -20.93
N GLY A 95 5.39 17.82 -20.07
CA GLY A 95 5.32 19.24 -20.47
C GLY A 95 6.67 19.94 -20.71
N GLY A 96 7.80 19.27 -20.48
CA GLY A 96 9.13 19.90 -20.51
C GLY A 96 9.87 19.71 -21.83
N ASN A 97 9.45 20.42 -22.90
CA ASN A 97 10.32 20.91 -24.00
C ASN A 97 9.52 21.68 -25.09
N GLY A 98 8.65 22.60 -24.68
CA GLY A 98 7.93 23.51 -25.58
C GLY A 98 8.76 24.70 -26.03
N GLY A 99 9.83 24.45 -26.79
CA GLY A 99 10.62 25.48 -27.50
C GLY A 99 10.89 25.15 -28.98
N GLY A 100 10.36 24.04 -29.49
CA GLY A 100 10.54 23.59 -30.86
C GLY A 100 9.22 23.58 -31.63
N SER A 101 8.97 24.63 -32.40
CA SER A 101 7.91 24.68 -33.40
C SER A 101 8.27 23.76 -34.58
N GLY A 102 7.99 22.46 -34.46
CA GLY A 102 8.21 21.50 -35.54
C GLY A 102 7.10 20.45 -35.53
N GLY A 103 6.24 20.50 -36.55
CA GLY A 103 5.07 19.63 -36.70
C GLY A 103 5.43 18.15 -36.67
N GLY A 104 5.00 17.45 -35.63
CA GLY A 104 5.08 16.01 -35.50
C GLY A 104 3.92 15.52 -34.64
N SER A 105 2.84 15.09 -35.28
CA SER A 105 1.67 14.46 -34.65
C SER A 105 2.06 13.07 -34.12
N GLY A 106 2.75 13.05 -32.98
CA GLY A 106 3.14 11.83 -32.28
C GLY A 106 3.00 12.07 -30.78
N GLY A 107 1.76 11.99 -30.28
CA GLY A 107 1.41 12.17 -28.87
C GLY A 107 2.01 11.06 -28.00
N GLY A 108 3.29 11.15 -27.70
CA GLY A 108 3.96 10.34 -26.69
C GLY A 108 3.61 10.85 -25.29
N GLY A 109 2.35 10.68 -24.88
CA GLY A 109 1.99 10.85 -23.47
C GLY A 109 2.89 9.94 -22.64
N SER A 110 3.57 10.50 -21.64
CA SER A 110 4.40 9.71 -20.74
C SER A 110 3.50 8.66 -20.09
N THR A 111 3.75 7.38 -20.39
CA THR A 111 3.00 6.28 -19.79
C THR A 111 3.48 6.08 -18.35
N PRO A 112 2.57 5.73 -17.41
CA PRO A 112 2.99 5.39 -16.06
C PRO A 112 3.95 4.18 -16.09
N PRO A 113 4.93 4.12 -15.17
CA PRO A 113 5.83 2.99 -15.10
C PRO A 113 5.06 1.70 -14.77
N THR A 114 5.53 0.58 -15.30
CA THR A 114 4.99 -0.74 -14.96
C THR A 114 5.36 -1.11 -13.53
N VAL A 115 4.44 -1.72 -12.80
CA VAL A 115 4.69 -2.19 -11.41
C VAL A 115 5.84 -3.19 -11.40
N SER A 116 6.75 -3.05 -10.43
CA SER A 116 7.88 -3.97 -10.31
C SER A 116 7.43 -5.38 -9.95
N GLY A 117 8.22 -6.40 -10.36
CA GLY A 117 7.87 -7.80 -10.13
C GLY A 117 7.64 -8.16 -8.66
N SER A 118 8.42 -7.59 -7.74
CA SER A 118 8.24 -7.79 -6.29
C SER A 118 6.94 -7.18 -5.77
N SER A 119 6.59 -5.98 -6.23
CA SER A 119 5.37 -5.28 -5.82
C SER A 119 4.12 -5.94 -6.43
N ALA A 120 4.21 -6.40 -7.68
CA ALA A 120 3.15 -7.18 -8.32
C ALA A 120 2.90 -8.52 -7.61
N ALA A 121 3.98 -9.23 -7.24
CA ALA A 121 3.87 -10.49 -6.48
C ALA A 121 3.27 -10.26 -5.08
N PHE A 122 3.62 -9.15 -4.42
CA PHE A 122 3.04 -8.82 -3.12
C PHE A 122 1.55 -8.46 -3.23
N ALA A 123 1.18 -7.64 -4.22
CA ALA A 123 -0.22 -7.32 -4.51
C ALA A 123 -1.04 -8.60 -4.78
N ALA A 124 -0.54 -9.50 -5.64
CA ALA A 124 -1.20 -10.78 -5.93
C ALA A 124 -1.37 -11.66 -4.68
N TYR A 125 -0.37 -11.72 -3.81
CA TYR A 125 -0.46 -12.43 -2.53
C TYR A 125 -1.55 -11.85 -1.63
N VAL A 126 -1.64 -10.53 -1.53
CA VAL A 126 -2.66 -9.84 -0.72
C VAL A 126 -4.07 -10.10 -1.28
N THR A 127 -4.25 -10.02 -2.60
CA THR A 127 -5.51 -10.38 -3.27
C THR A 127 -5.89 -11.84 -3.02
N GLN A 128 -4.93 -12.77 -3.09
CA GLN A 128 -5.17 -14.19 -2.79
C GLN A 128 -5.67 -14.38 -1.35
N LEU A 129 -5.12 -13.66 -0.37
CA LEU A 129 -5.58 -13.72 1.02
C LEU A 129 -7.02 -13.20 1.17
N GLY A 130 -7.37 -12.10 0.50
CA GLY A 130 -8.75 -11.58 0.48
C GLY A 130 -9.75 -12.59 -0.11
N GLY A 131 -9.39 -13.23 -1.22
CA GLY A 131 -10.20 -14.29 -1.82
C GLY A 131 -10.33 -15.52 -0.92
N ALA A 132 -9.24 -15.97 -0.30
CA ALA A 132 -9.24 -17.11 0.61
C ALA A 132 -10.08 -16.84 1.87
N ALA A 133 -10.03 -15.62 2.42
CA ALA A 133 -10.83 -15.21 3.58
C ALA A 133 -12.35 -15.27 3.30
N ARG A 134 -12.76 -15.17 2.03
CA ARG A 134 -14.17 -15.25 1.60
C ARG A 134 -14.53 -16.54 0.88
N SER A 135 -13.62 -17.51 0.81
CA SER A 135 -13.82 -18.75 0.06
C SER A 135 -14.81 -19.67 0.75
N GLN A 136 -15.80 -20.15 0.00
CA GLN A 136 -16.74 -21.18 0.47
C GLN A 136 -16.15 -22.59 0.46
N ALA A 137 -15.10 -22.82 -0.33
CA ALA A 137 -14.45 -24.13 -0.43
C ALA A 137 -13.56 -24.45 0.79
N GLY A 138 -13.18 -23.44 1.58
CA GLY A 138 -12.33 -23.60 2.77
C GLY A 138 -13.12 -23.80 4.06
N SER A 139 -12.47 -24.37 5.06
CA SER A 139 -12.96 -24.40 6.44
C SER A 139 -12.99 -22.99 7.07
N ALA A 140 -13.74 -22.82 8.15
CA ALA A 140 -13.77 -21.56 8.90
C ALA A 140 -12.39 -21.16 9.42
N ALA A 141 -11.59 -22.13 9.89
CA ALA A 141 -10.24 -21.90 10.37
C ALA A 141 -9.30 -21.41 9.25
N GLU A 142 -9.43 -21.92 8.03
CA GLU A 142 -8.65 -21.46 6.88
C GLU A 142 -9.03 -20.03 6.48
N ARG A 143 -10.32 -19.68 6.52
CA ARG A 143 -10.78 -18.30 6.28
C ARG A 143 -10.21 -17.33 7.32
N ASP A 144 -10.30 -17.68 8.60
CA ASP A 144 -9.74 -16.88 9.68
C ASP A 144 -8.24 -16.73 9.55
N ARG A 145 -7.53 -17.81 9.22
CA ARG A 145 -6.08 -17.77 8.99
C ARG A 145 -5.71 -16.87 7.82
N ALA A 146 -6.45 -16.92 6.71
CA ALA A 146 -6.23 -16.03 5.57
C ALA A 146 -6.48 -14.55 5.93
N ALA A 147 -7.58 -14.28 6.64
CA ALA A 147 -7.93 -12.95 7.13
C ALA A 147 -6.89 -12.37 8.11
N LEU A 148 -6.38 -13.18 9.05
CA LEU A 148 -5.33 -12.76 9.97
C LEU A 148 -4.02 -12.47 9.23
N ARG A 149 -3.65 -13.26 8.22
CA ARG A 149 -2.48 -12.98 7.37
C ARG A 149 -2.66 -11.69 6.56
N LEU A 150 -3.88 -11.42 6.09
CA LEU A 150 -4.21 -10.17 5.41
C LEU A 150 -4.06 -8.98 6.37
N LEU A 151 -4.54 -9.11 7.62
CA LEU A 151 -4.40 -8.10 8.66
C LEU A 151 -2.91 -7.82 8.97
N ALA A 152 -2.05 -8.84 9.03
CA ALA A 152 -0.60 -8.66 9.17
C ALA A 152 0.01 -7.88 8.00
N CYS A 153 -0.41 -8.16 6.76
CA CYS A 153 0.04 -7.44 5.57
C CYS A 153 -0.39 -5.97 5.62
N ALA A 154 -1.65 -5.71 5.96
CA ALA A 154 -2.21 -4.37 6.06
C ALA A 154 -1.48 -3.54 7.13
N TYR A 155 -1.28 -4.11 8.32
CA TYR A 155 -0.49 -3.47 9.37
C TYR A 155 0.94 -3.16 8.90
N SER A 156 1.64 -4.14 8.32
CA SER A 156 3.03 -3.97 7.87
C SER A 156 3.18 -2.87 6.82
N LEU A 157 2.22 -2.78 5.89
CA LEU A 157 2.22 -1.76 4.85
C LEU A 157 1.93 -0.37 5.43
N LEU A 158 0.88 -0.25 6.26
CA LEU A 158 0.50 1.03 6.88
C LEU A 158 1.58 1.56 7.82
N VAL A 159 2.16 0.71 8.69
CA VAL A 159 3.23 1.14 9.60
C VAL A 159 4.51 1.50 8.85
N GLY A 160 4.85 0.77 7.78
CA GLY A 160 5.96 1.11 6.90
C GLY A 160 5.77 2.47 6.24
N PHE A 161 4.55 2.74 5.75
CA PHE A 161 4.19 4.02 5.17
C PHE A 161 4.19 5.16 6.21
N MET A 162 3.62 4.99 7.40
CA MET A 162 3.63 6.02 8.45
C MET A 162 5.05 6.35 8.95
N SER A 163 5.90 5.34 9.11
CA SER A 163 7.25 5.51 9.68
C SER A 163 8.25 6.11 8.70
N THR A 164 8.21 5.68 7.43
CA THR A 164 9.21 6.07 6.42
C THR A 164 8.66 7.09 5.43
N GLY A 165 7.34 7.14 5.26
CA GLY A 165 6.67 7.96 4.25
C GLY A 165 6.92 9.45 4.40
N ALA A 166 6.90 10.00 5.61
CA ALA A 166 7.18 11.42 5.82
C ALA A 166 8.57 11.83 5.30
N ARG A 167 9.59 10.99 5.51
CA ARG A 167 10.95 11.23 5.01
C ARG A 167 11.03 11.09 3.50
N VAL A 168 10.35 10.09 2.93
CA VAL A 168 10.26 9.90 1.47
C VAL A 168 9.56 11.09 0.82
N GLY A 169 8.43 11.54 1.37
CA GLY A 169 7.68 12.69 0.87
C GLY A 169 8.49 13.99 0.91
N ALA A 170 9.20 14.26 2.01
CA ALA A 170 10.11 15.41 2.10
C ALA A 170 11.22 15.36 1.03
N ALA A 171 11.91 14.22 0.90
CA ALA A 171 12.96 14.05 -0.10
C ALA A 171 12.41 14.13 -1.54
N ALA A 172 11.21 13.61 -1.79
CA ALA A 172 10.55 13.71 -3.09
C ALA A 172 10.12 15.15 -3.42
N ALA A 173 9.67 15.91 -2.43
CA ALA A 173 9.38 17.34 -2.58
C ALA A 173 10.63 18.11 -3.03
N GLU A 174 11.76 17.86 -2.37
CA GLU A 174 13.03 18.56 -2.62
C GLU A 174 13.73 18.11 -3.91
N ARG A 175 13.72 16.80 -4.21
CA ARG A 175 14.63 16.20 -5.20
C ARG A 175 13.92 15.65 -6.45
N ALA A 176 12.66 15.24 -6.34
CA ALA A 176 11.89 14.67 -7.46
C ALA A 176 10.94 15.68 -8.14
N GLY A 177 10.82 16.89 -7.58
CA GLY A 177 9.86 17.90 -8.02
C GLY A 177 8.41 17.50 -7.69
N ALA A 178 8.19 16.63 -6.71
CA ALA A 178 6.86 16.13 -6.36
C ALA A 178 5.92 17.24 -5.87
N ALA A 179 6.45 18.19 -5.09
CA ALA A 179 5.66 19.34 -4.60
C ALA A 179 5.15 20.21 -5.75
N ALA A 180 6.04 20.56 -6.69
CA ALA A 180 5.68 21.36 -7.87
C ALA A 180 4.68 20.63 -8.79
N ALA A 181 4.72 19.29 -8.81
CA ALA A 181 3.77 18.47 -9.55
C ALA A 181 2.43 18.26 -8.81
N GLY A 182 2.30 18.65 -7.54
CA GLY A 182 1.11 18.32 -6.74
C GLY A 182 1.00 16.84 -6.37
N ALA A 183 2.14 16.12 -6.29
CA ALA A 183 2.25 14.68 -6.11
C ALA A 183 2.69 14.27 -4.69
N LEU A 184 2.05 14.87 -3.67
CA LEU A 184 2.29 14.63 -2.24
C LEU A 184 1.00 14.44 -1.44
N GLN A 185 -0.13 14.20 -2.10
CA GLN A 185 -1.43 14.02 -1.45
C GLN A 185 -1.44 12.77 -0.57
N CYS A 186 -0.74 11.69 -0.94
CA CYS A 186 -0.68 10.48 -0.13
C CYS A 186 -0.05 10.72 1.25
N TYR A 187 0.76 11.78 1.42
CA TYR A 187 1.36 12.12 2.72
C TYR A 187 0.56 13.15 3.52
N THR A 188 -0.30 13.92 2.86
CA THR A 188 -0.91 15.13 3.44
C THR A 188 -2.43 15.08 3.52
N ALA A 189 -3.09 14.32 2.64
CA ALA A 189 -4.54 14.25 2.54
C ALA A 189 -5.09 12.96 3.18
N TYR A 190 -5.77 13.16 4.33
CA TYR A 190 -6.48 12.11 5.07
C TYR A 190 -7.96 12.52 5.23
N PRO A 191 -8.77 12.49 4.15
CA PRO A 191 -10.10 13.11 4.14
C PRO A 191 -11.03 12.53 5.21
N SER A 192 -10.92 11.24 5.52
CA SER A 192 -11.78 10.56 6.50
C SER A 192 -11.29 10.67 7.95
N LEU A 193 -10.16 11.32 8.22
CA LEU A 193 -9.61 11.41 9.58
C LEU A 193 -10.05 12.65 10.37
N ASP A 194 -10.78 13.60 9.77
CA ASP A 194 -11.23 14.83 10.43
C ASP A 194 -10.10 15.51 11.24
N LYS A 195 -8.96 15.75 10.59
CA LYS A 195 -7.74 16.36 11.17
C LYS A 195 -7.04 15.56 12.28
N ARG A 196 -7.47 14.33 12.59
CA ARG A 196 -6.72 13.44 13.50
C ARG A 196 -5.35 13.10 12.92
N ASP A 197 -4.37 12.96 13.80
CA ASP A 197 -3.04 12.45 13.44
C ASP A 197 -3.15 11.01 12.89
N PRO A 198 -2.70 10.76 11.65
CA PRO A 198 -2.72 9.42 11.05
C PRO A 198 -1.97 8.36 11.84
N ALA A 199 -0.85 8.72 12.48
CA ALA A 199 -0.08 7.76 13.27
C ALA A 199 -0.86 7.34 14.52
N ALA A 200 -1.43 8.30 15.25
CA ALA A 200 -2.33 8.02 16.38
C ALA A 200 -3.56 7.20 15.94
N ALA A 201 -4.15 7.50 14.79
CA ALA A 201 -5.29 6.74 14.25
C ALA A 201 -4.91 5.28 13.94
N LEU A 202 -3.72 5.03 13.38
CA LEU A 202 -3.21 3.68 13.14
C LEU A 202 -3.00 2.92 14.46
N VAL A 203 -2.36 3.54 15.46
CA VAL A 203 -2.16 2.90 16.78
C VAL A 203 -3.50 2.51 17.39
N ALA A 204 -4.45 3.43 17.45
CA ALA A 204 -5.78 3.14 18.01
C ALA A 204 -6.51 2.02 17.25
N ALA A 205 -6.39 1.98 15.93
CA ALA A 205 -6.98 0.92 15.12
C ALA A 205 -6.33 -0.45 15.37
N VAL A 206 -5.01 -0.51 15.51
CA VAL A 206 -4.25 -1.74 15.79
C VAL A 206 -4.53 -2.25 17.20
N ASP A 207 -4.58 -1.37 18.20
CA ASP A 207 -4.91 -1.73 19.57
C ASP A 207 -6.33 -2.31 19.66
N ALA A 208 -7.30 -1.64 19.01
CA ALA A 208 -8.67 -2.14 18.92
C ALA A 208 -8.74 -3.50 18.21
N ALA A 209 -8.00 -3.67 17.10
CA ALA A 209 -7.94 -4.94 16.39
C ALA A 209 -7.34 -6.04 17.26
N GLY A 210 -6.29 -5.75 18.02
CA GLY A 210 -5.66 -6.70 18.93
C GLY A 210 -6.55 -7.11 20.10
N ALA A 211 -7.39 -6.20 20.60
CA ALA A 211 -8.38 -6.45 21.64
C ALA A 211 -9.53 -7.33 21.17
N ASP A 212 -9.90 -7.22 19.88
CA ASP A 212 -10.94 -8.04 19.27
C ASP A 212 -10.51 -9.52 19.08
N LEU A 213 -9.21 -9.86 19.23
CA LEU A 213 -8.66 -11.19 18.91
C LEU A 213 -8.34 -12.06 20.14
N SER A 214 -8.46 -13.38 19.98
CA SER A 214 -7.98 -14.37 20.95
C SER A 214 -6.44 -14.48 20.93
N GLN A 215 -5.87 -15.13 21.94
CA GLN A 215 -4.41 -15.38 21.98
C GLN A 215 -3.93 -16.23 20.79
N GLU A 216 -4.67 -17.27 20.42
CA GLU A 216 -4.34 -18.14 19.28
C GLU A 216 -4.38 -17.37 17.96
N GLN A 217 -5.38 -16.50 17.78
CA GLN A 217 -5.49 -15.65 16.59
C GLN A 217 -4.35 -14.64 16.51
N ARG A 218 -3.95 -14.04 17.64
CA ARG A 218 -2.76 -13.18 17.71
C ARG A 218 -1.48 -13.93 17.36
N GLN A 219 -1.36 -15.21 17.74
CA GLN A 219 -0.18 -15.99 17.36
C GLN A 219 -0.05 -16.14 15.83
N VAL A 220 -1.16 -16.38 15.11
CA VAL A 220 -1.16 -16.45 13.64
C VAL A 220 -0.67 -15.13 13.02
N LEU A 221 -1.08 -13.98 13.58
CA LEU A 221 -0.57 -12.68 13.17
C LEU A 221 0.94 -12.58 13.37
N TYR A 222 1.42 -12.91 14.58
CA TYR A 222 2.84 -12.82 14.91
C TYR A 222 3.70 -13.74 14.04
N ASP A 223 3.20 -14.91 13.65
CA ASP A 223 3.90 -15.83 12.76
C ASP A 223 3.99 -15.28 11.31
N GLU A 224 3.03 -14.47 10.88
CA GLU A 224 3.02 -13.87 9.54
C GLU A 224 3.83 -12.57 9.46
N LEU A 225 3.90 -11.76 10.53
CA LEU A 225 4.59 -10.46 10.51
C LEU A 225 6.04 -10.54 9.97
N PRO A 226 6.90 -11.49 10.37
CA PRO A 226 8.25 -11.63 9.82
C PRO A 226 8.29 -11.89 8.30
N ARG A 227 7.19 -12.38 7.71
CA ARG A 227 7.04 -12.62 6.26
C ARG A 227 6.43 -11.43 5.53
N ALA A 228 5.56 -10.67 6.19
CA ALA A 228 4.88 -9.50 5.63
C ALA A 228 5.80 -8.27 5.58
N PHE A 229 6.55 -7.98 6.66
CA PHE A 229 7.44 -6.83 6.74
C PHE A 229 8.48 -6.75 5.60
N PRO A 230 9.22 -7.81 5.25
CA PRO A 230 10.18 -7.73 4.15
C PRO A 230 9.50 -7.40 2.81
N LYS A 231 8.29 -7.92 2.56
CA LYS A 231 7.55 -7.63 1.33
C LYS A 231 7.15 -6.15 1.25
N ALA A 232 6.64 -5.59 2.35
CA ALA A 232 6.32 -4.16 2.43
C ALA A 232 7.59 -3.29 2.30
N ALA A 233 8.69 -3.68 2.94
CA ALA A 233 9.96 -2.97 2.87
C ALA A 233 10.59 -2.99 1.47
N LEU A 234 10.34 -4.02 0.65
CA LEU A 234 10.87 -4.07 -0.71
C LEU A 234 10.28 -3.01 -1.63
N ILE A 235 9.13 -2.40 -1.29
CA ILE A 235 8.52 -1.34 -2.11
C ILE A 235 9.43 -0.10 -2.16
N VAL A 236 10.15 0.22 -1.08
CA VAL A 236 11.10 1.35 -1.07
C VAL A 236 12.39 1.04 -1.85
N ALA A 237 12.59 -0.20 -2.31
CA ALA A 237 13.77 -0.58 -3.09
C ALA A 237 13.90 0.27 -4.36
N ALA A 238 12.79 0.72 -4.96
CA ALA A 238 12.82 1.62 -6.11
C ALA A 238 13.67 2.89 -5.86
N LEU A 239 13.69 3.39 -4.63
CA LEU A 239 14.42 4.58 -4.19
C LEU A 239 15.79 4.26 -3.60
N ALA A 240 15.98 3.04 -3.05
CA ALA A 240 17.15 2.65 -2.27
C ALA A 240 18.40 2.31 -3.11
N HIS A 241 18.69 3.13 -4.12
CA HIS A 241 19.87 3.02 -4.99
C HIS A 241 20.73 4.27 -4.87
N LYS A 242 22.04 4.10 -5.06
CA LYS A 242 22.95 5.23 -5.26
C LYS A 242 22.77 5.72 -6.69
N ASP A 243 22.64 7.04 -6.84
CA ASP A 243 22.86 7.72 -8.13
C ASP A 243 24.31 7.51 -8.60
#